data_AF-A0A397UA70-F1
#
_entry.id   AF-A0A397UA70-F1
#
_cell.length_a   1.000
_cell.length_b   1.000
_cell.length_c   1.000
_cell.angle_alpha   90.00
_cell.angle_beta   90.00
_cell.angle_gamma   90.00
#
_symmetry.space_group_name_H-M   'P 1'
#
loop_
_entity.id
_entity.type
_entity.pdbx_description
1 polymer ?
#
loop_
_entity_poly.entity_id
_entity_poly.type
_entity_poly.pdbx_seq_one_letter_code
_entity_poly.pdbx_strand_id
1 'polypeptide(L)'
;MVEHPDIFDKYAELQLKSNCPFETFKRQWEALKETNILSKSKTIKASTLLIHCEGDGMVPIKESEILARKIPNNKFISIPKGGHV
;
A
#
# COMPACT_ATOMS: atom_id res chain seq x y z
N MET A 1 -10.68 0.43 18.26
CA MET A 1 -11.71 0.97 17.36
C MET A 1 -11.07 1.15 16.01
N VAL A 2 -11.71 0.71 14.91
CA VAL A 2 -11.12 0.81 13.57
C VAL A 2 -11.13 2.29 13.19
N GLU A 3 -9.94 2.90 13.06
CA GLU A 3 -9.80 4.35 12.81
C GLU A 3 -10.40 4.79 11.46
N HIS A 4 -10.63 3.86 10.53
CA HIS A 4 -11.21 4.10 9.20
C HIS A 4 -12.16 2.96 8.79
N PRO A 5 -13.44 3.00 9.22
CA PRO A 5 -14.41 1.93 8.97
C PRO A 5 -14.76 1.74 7.49
N ASP A 6 -14.71 2.81 6.70
CA ASP A 6 -14.95 2.82 5.25
C ASP A 6 -13.90 2.02 4.46
N ILE A 7 -12.63 2.11 4.87
CA ILE A 7 -11.55 1.32 4.27
C ILE A 7 -11.73 -0.16 4.63
N PHE A 8 -12.14 -0.44 5.86
CA PHE A 8 -12.37 -1.79 6.34
C PHE A 8 -13.50 -2.50 5.59
N ASP A 9 -14.62 -1.80 5.36
CA ASP A 9 -15.77 -2.33 4.61
C ASP A 9 -15.38 -2.69 3.17
N LYS A 10 -14.63 -1.80 2.49
CA LYS A 10 -14.14 -2.04 1.13
C LYS A 10 -13.14 -3.20 1.07
N TYR A 11 -12.30 -3.34 2.09
CA TYR A 11 -11.37 -4.47 2.21
C TYR A 11 -12.14 -5.80 2.41
N ALA A 12 -13.17 -5.79 3.25
CA ALA A 12 -14.03 -6.95 3.49
C ALA A 12 -14.77 -7.39 2.22
N GLU A 13 -15.29 -6.46 1.41
CA GLU A 13 -15.92 -6.78 0.12
C GLU A 13 -14.96 -7.47 -0.86
N LEU A 14 -13.71 -7.00 -0.95
CA LEU A 14 -12.68 -7.65 -1.77
C LEU A 14 -12.33 -9.04 -1.24
N GLN A 15 -12.26 -9.19 0.09
CA GLN A 15 -12.00 -10.46 0.76
C GLN A 15 -13.07 -11.51 0.43
N LEU A 16 -14.34 -11.11 0.51
CA LEU A 16 -15.50 -11.99 0.24
C LEU A 16 -15.54 -12.49 -1.20
N LYS A 17 -14.98 -11.71 -2.13
CA LYS A 17 -14.86 -12.09 -3.55
C LYS A 17 -13.64 -12.96 -3.83
N SER A 18 -12.74 -13.15 -2.87
CA SER A 18 -11.50 -13.91 -3.06
C SER A 18 -11.68 -15.39 -2.68
N ASN A 19 -10.98 -16.28 -3.39
CA ASN A 19 -10.90 -17.71 -3.03
C ASN A 19 -9.86 -17.99 -1.90
N CYS A 20 -9.35 -16.95 -1.23
CA CYS A 20 -8.35 -17.10 -0.18
C CYS A 20 -8.99 -17.60 1.12
N PRO A 21 -8.55 -18.74 1.69
CA PRO A 21 -9.01 -19.19 2.99
C PRO A 21 -8.78 -18.13 4.07
N PHE A 22 -9.73 -17.97 4.99
CA PHE A 22 -9.68 -16.94 6.02
C PHE A 22 -8.39 -16.96 6.85
N GLU A 23 -7.90 -18.15 7.22
CA GLU A 23 -6.65 -18.29 7.97
C GLU A 23 -5.41 -17.79 7.20
N THR A 24 -5.40 -17.96 5.88
CA THR A 24 -4.33 -17.42 5.02
C THR A 24 -4.38 -15.90 5.03
N PHE A 25 -5.58 -15.33 4.89
CA PHE A 25 -5.76 -13.89 4.96
C PHE A 25 -5.33 -13.32 6.32
N LYS A 26 -5.76 -13.93 7.41
CA LYS A 26 -5.40 -13.50 8.77
C LYS A 26 -3.89 -13.45 8.96
N ARG A 27 -3.16 -14.49 8.50
CA ARG A 27 -1.69 -14.52 8.57
C ARG A 27 -1.04 -13.41 7.75
N GLN A 28 -1.55 -13.13 6.55
CA GLN A 28 -1.07 -12.03 5.72
C GLN A 28 -1.35 -10.67 6.37
N TRP A 29 -2.54 -10.50 6.94
CA TRP A 29 -2.96 -9.28 7.62
C TRP A 29 -2.05 -8.94 8.82
N GLU A 30 -1.76 -9.91 9.68
CA GLU A 30 -0.83 -9.69 10.79
C GLU A 30 0.59 -9.35 10.30
N ALA A 31 1.09 -10.01 9.26
CA ALA A 31 2.40 -9.70 8.69
C ALA A 31 2.48 -8.27 8.10
N LEU A 32 1.39 -7.79 7.49
CA LEU A 32 1.31 -6.43 6.95
C LEU A 32 1.35 -5.37 8.07
N LYS A 33 0.64 -5.57 9.18
CA LYS A 33 0.61 -4.62 10.31
C LYS A 33 1.98 -4.35 10.92
N GLU A 34 2.83 -5.37 10.97
CA GLU A 34 4.16 -5.27 11.59
C GLU A 34 5.18 -4.55 10.68
N THR A 35 4.83 -4.30 9.42
CA THR A 35 5.77 -3.78 8.43
C THR A 35 5.85 -2.25 8.50
N ASN A 36 6.88 -1.72 9.16
CA ASN A 36 7.29 -0.32 9.04
C ASN A 36 8.76 -0.21 8.60
N ILE A 37 8.97 -0.06 7.29
CA ILE A 37 10.31 0.03 6.67
C ILE A 37 10.70 1.45 6.27
N LEU A 38 9.87 2.45 6.58
CA LEU A 38 10.04 3.80 6.05
C LEU A 38 11.38 4.43 6.49
N SER A 39 11.84 4.15 7.70
CA SER A 39 13.15 4.63 8.18
C SER A 39 14.35 4.03 7.43
N LYS A 40 14.19 2.81 6.90
CA LYS A 40 15.21 2.08 6.13
C LYS A 40 15.20 2.43 4.64
N SER A 41 14.12 3.02 4.11
CA SER A 41 14.01 3.40 2.69
C SER A 41 15.17 4.26 2.17
N LYS A 42 15.76 5.11 3.02
CA LYS A 42 16.95 5.91 2.71
C LYS A 42 18.21 5.09 2.39
N THR A 43 18.26 3.82 2.77
CA THR A 43 19.41 2.93 2.51
C THR A 43 19.30 2.24 1.15
N ILE A 44 18.20 2.42 0.43
CA ILE A 44 18.02 1.89 -0.93
C ILE A 44 18.93 2.67 -1.89
N LYS A 45 19.92 1.97 -2.44
CA LYS A 45 20.88 2.55 -3.42
C LYS A 45 20.52 2.22 -4.87
N ALA A 46 19.69 1.19 -5.08
CA ALA A 46 19.26 0.78 -6.41
C ALA A 46 18.35 1.83 -7.04
N SER A 47 18.44 2.02 -8.36
CA SER A 47 17.49 2.83 -9.12
C SER A 47 16.08 2.27 -8.92
N THR A 48 15.18 3.11 -8.41
CA THR A 48 13.83 2.70 -7.99
C THR A 48 12.77 3.44 -8.79
N LEU A 49 11.81 2.72 -9.36
CA LEU A 49 10.62 3.30 -9.94
C LEU A 49 9.46 3.14 -8.96
N LEU A 50 8.82 4.24 -8.60
CA LEU A 50 7.61 4.28 -7.78
C LEU A 50 6.44 4.65 -8.68
N ILE A 51 5.41 3.79 -8.71
CA ILE A 51 4.18 4.02 -9.48
C ILE A 51 3.01 3.96 -8.50
N HIS A 52 2.11 4.95 -8.57
CA HIS A 52 0.91 4.97 -7.72
C HIS A 52 -0.27 5.58 -8.47
N CYS A 53 -1.44 4.96 -8.37
CA CYS A 53 -2.67 5.49 -8.95
C CYS A 53 -3.36 6.48 -8.02
N GLU A 54 -3.69 7.68 -8.51
CA GLU A 54 -4.31 8.74 -7.70
C GLU A 54 -5.64 8.32 -7.07
N GLY A 55 -6.38 7.39 -7.71
CA GLY A 55 -7.63 6.83 -7.22
C GLY A 55 -7.51 5.54 -6.41
N ASP A 56 -6.30 5.15 -5.96
CA ASP A 56 -6.13 4.00 -5.06
C ASP A 56 -6.88 4.24 -3.74
N GLY A 57 -7.98 3.50 -3.57
CA GLY A 57 -8.83 3.57 -2.37
C GLY A 57 -8.43 2.63 -1.24
N MET A 58 -7.32 1.91 -1.38
CA MET A 58 -6.75 1.01 -0.36
C MET A 58 -5.54 1.66 0.29
N VAL A 59 -4.67 2.29 -0.52
CA VAL A 59 -3.47 2.99 -0.05
C VAL A 59 -3.45 4.42 -0.63
N PRO A 60 -3.52 5.47 0.20
CA PRO A 60 -3.47 6.84 -0.29
C PRO A 60 -2.17 7.15 -1.03
N ILE A 61 -2.25 7.92 -2.12
CA ILE A 61 -1.06 8.32 -2.91
C ILE A 61 0.03 9.03 -2.09
N LYS A 62 -0.37 9.72 -1.01
CA LYS A 62 0.55 10.39 -0.06
C LYS A 62 1.60 9.43 0.50
N GLU A 63 1.29 8.15 0.67
CA GLU A 63 2.26 7.16 1.16
C GLU A 63 3.41 6.95 0.17
N SER A 64 3.12 6.93 -1.14
CA SER A 64 4.14 6.82 -2.18
C SER A 64 4.93 8.13 -2.35
N GLU A 65 4.29 9.28 -2.18
CA GLU A 65 5.00 10.57 -2.11
C GLU A 65 6.00 10.62 -0.95
N ILE A 66 5.62 10.09 0.22
CA ILE A 66 6.51 10.00 1.39
C ILE A 66 7.71 9.09 1.08
N LEU A 67 7.50 7.96 0.40
CA LEU A 67 8.59 7.08 -0.04
C LEU A 67 9.50 7.77 -1.07
N ALA A 68 8.93 8.46 -2.05
CA ALA A 68 9.66 9.20 -3.08
C ALA A 68 10.54 10.31 -2.48
N ARG A 69 10.15 10.91 -1.36
CA ARG A 69 10.99 11.88 -0.64
C ARG A 69 12.17 11.25 0.10
N LYS A 70 12.11 9.95 0.43
CA LYS A 70 13.15 9.27 1.22
C LYS A 70 14.12 8.42 0.41
N ILE A 71 13.68 7.84 -0.70
CA ILE A 71 14.55 7.01 -1.55
C ILE A 71 15.42 7.96 -2.42
N PRO A 72 16.76 7.96 -2.30
CA PRO A 72 17.58 8.97 -2.97
C PRO A 72 17.56 8.90 -4.50
N ASN A 73 17.53 7.69 -5.06
CA ASN A 73 17.61 7.46 -6.52
C ASN A 73 16.30 6.87 -7.03
N ASN A 74 15.24 7.69 -7.01
CA ASN A 74 13.92 7.26 -7.47
C ASN A 74 13.38 8.10 -8.62
N LYS A 75 12.43 7.51 -9.34
CA LYS A 75 11.47 8.23 -10.19
C LYS A 75 10.07 7.90 -9.69
N PHE A 76 9.27 8.91 -9.41
CA PHE A 76 7.87 8.76 -9.03
C PHE A 76 6.95 9.09 -10.21
N ILE A 77 5.95 8.25 -10.45
CA ILE A 77 4.92 8.42 -11.48
C ILE A 77 3.55 8.25 -10.81
N SER A 78 2.73 9.30 -10.86
CA SER A 78 1.30 9.20 -10.55
C SER A 78 0.50 8.82 -11.80
N ILE A 79 -0.51 7.97 -11.63
CA ILE A 79 -1.46 7.62 -12.69
C ILE A 79 -2.81 8.26 -12.32
N PRO A 80 -3.27 9.28 -13.07
CA PRO A 80 -4.47 10.05 -12.68
C PRO A 80 -5.79 9.27 -12.68
N LYS A 81 -5.88 8.22 -13.50
CA LYS A 81 -7.10 7.41 -13.67
C LYS A 81 -6.76 5.93 -13.49
N GLY A 82 -6.75 5.48 -12.24
CA GLY A 82 -6.51 4.10 -11.84
C GLY A 82 -6.92 3.85 -10.39
N GLY A 83 -7.11 2.58 -10.02
CA GLY A 83 -7.37 2.15 -8.64
C GLY A 83 -6.17 1.41 -8.06
N HIS A 84 -6.42 0.58 -7.05
CA HIS A 84 -5.38 -0.27 -6.45
C HIS A 84 -4.85 -1.38 -7.40
N VAL A 85 -5.67 -1.77 -8.39
CA VAL A 85 -5.38 -2.82 -9.38
C VAL A 85 -5.44 -2.21 -10.78
#